data_AF-A0A1T4TUN2-F1
#
_entry.id   AF-A0A1T4TUN2-F1
#
_cell.length_a   1.000
_cell.length_b   1.000
_cell.length_c   1.000
_cell.angle_alpha   90.00
_cell.angle_beta   90.00
_cell.angle_gamma   90.00
#
_symmetry.space_group_name_H-M   'P 1'
#
loop_
_entity.id
_entity.type
_entity.pdbx_description
1 polymer ?
#
loop_
_entity_poly.entity_id
_entity_poly.type
_entity_poly.pdbx_seq_one_letter_code
_entity_poly.pdbx_strand_id
1 'polypeptide(L)'
;MQNTLATLDQHLSQLRPELYANLNAPLTEDAIAALEKSYGIALPADVKTLYQWKNGQRDDYYEAFVNNSTFLPLQEALEIAKELTGMIGYDFEIENWWHAAWIPLFHNGGGDYICYDTGGVFTGKQGQLLKFWHDDGERKVIAPGLEAFLQIINQYYEDTDPAAFDEFFTLEHYPEGYPKAFYVE
;
A
#
# COMPACT_ATOMS: atom_id res chain seq x y z
N MET A 1 -14.33 -0.73 -6.41
CA MET A 1 -13.18 -1.59 -6.05
C MET A 1 -13.13 -2.91 -6.82
N GLN A 2 -14.19 -3.74 -6.82
CA GLN A 2 -14.16 -5.10 -7.42
C GLN A 2 -13.76 -5.12 -8.91
N ASN A 3 -14.32 -4.23 -9.74
CA ASN A 3 -13.95 -4.13 -11.16
C ASN A 3 -12.49 -3.69 -11.36
N THR A 4 -12.02 -2.75 -10.55
CA THR A 4 -10.63 -2.28 -10.55
C THR A 4 -9.66 -3.42 -10.25
N LEU A 5 -9.97 -4.24 -9.26
CA LEU A 5 -9.18 -5.43 -8.92
C LEU A 5 -9.26 -6.51 -10.00
N ALA A 6 -10.42 -6.74 -10.61
CA ALA A 6 -10.54 -7.69 -11.72
C ALA A 6 -9.69 -7.27 -12.93
N THR A 7 -9.61 -5.97 -13.21
CA THR A 7 -8.74 -5.41 -14.27
C THR A 7 -7.27 -5.61 -13.91
N LEU A 8 -6.90 -5.31 -12.65
CA LEU A 8 -5.54 -5.52 -12.16
C LEU A 8 -5.13 -6.99 -12.19
N ASP A 9 -6.02 -7.89 -11.83
CA ASP A 9 -5.81 -9.34 -11.88
C ASP A 9 -5.52 -9.81 -13.32
N GLN A 10 -6.26 -9.30 -14.31
CA GLN A 10 -5.99 -9.57 -15.72
C GLN A 10 -4.64 -9.03 -16.18
N HIS A 11 -4.32 -7.78 -15.85
CA HIS A 11 -3.02 -7.19 -16.20
C HIS A 11 -1.86 -7.97 -15.59
N LEU A 12 -1.91 -8.27 -14.28
CA LEU A 12 -0.84 -9.00 -13.62
C LEU A 12 -0.69 -10.43 -14.15
N SER A 13 -1.79 -11.15 -14.34
CA SER A 13 -1.73 -12.54 -14.83
C SER A 13 -1.20 -12.66 -16.26
N GLN A 14 -1.42 -11.64 -17.11
CA GLN A 14 -0.99 -11.66 -18.51
C GLN A 14 0.38 -11.02 -18.73
N LEU A 15 0.62 -9.87 -18.10
CA LEU A 15 1.79 -9.03 -18.34
C LEU A 15 2.93 -9.32 -17.35
N ARG A 16 2.60 -9.90 -16.18
CA ARG A 16 3.57 -10.20 -15.11
C ARG A 16 3.32 -11.59 -14.49
N PRO A 17 3.34 -12.67 -15.28
CA PRO A 17 2.96 -14.00 -14.82
C PRO A 17 3.84 -14.54 -13.68
N GLU A 18 5.13 -14.17 -13.65
CA GLU A 18 6.05 -14.56 -12.56
C GLU A 18 5.67 -13.89 -11.23
N LEU A 19 5.45 -12.57 -11.23
CA LEU A 19 4.91 -11.87 -10.06
C LEU A 19 3.57 -12.47 -9.63
N TYR A 20 2.66 -12.68 -10.58
CA TYR A 20 1.31 -13.18 -10.28
C TYR A 20 1.33 -14.55 -9.60
N ALA A 21 2.24 -15.44 -10.01
CA ALA A 21 2.44 -16.75 -9.41
C ALA A 21 3.00 -16.68 -7.97
N ASN A 22 3.65 -15.58 -7.60
CA ASN A 22 4.21 -15.33 -6.27
C ASN A 22 3.32 -14.44 -5.39
N LEU A 23 2.11 -14.08 -5.85
CA LEU A 23 1.09 -13.48 -4.99
C LEU A 23 0.42 -14.56 -4.13
N ASN A 24 0.32 -14.29 -2.83
CA ASN A 24 -0.31 -15.20 -1.89
C ASN A 24 -1.81 -15.33 -2.16
N ALA A 25 -2.37 -16.46 -1.76
CA ALA A 25 -3.80 -16.72 -1.85
C ALA A 25 -4.62 -15.63 -1.10
N PRO A 26 -5.86 -15.37 -1.57
CA PRO A 26 -6.80 -14.51 -0.85
C PRO A 26 -6.97 -14.89 0.62
N LEU A 27 -7.20 -13.89 1.48
CA LEU A 27 -7.68 -14.14 2.84
C LEU A 27 -9.19 -14.38 2.85
N THR A 28 -9.62 -15.29 3.73
CA THR A 28 -11.05 -15.46 4.05
C THR A 28 -11.51 -14.38 5.02
N GLU A 29 -12.83 -14.18 5.12
CA GLU A 29 -13.41 -13.27 6.11
C GLU A 29 -13.03 -13.65 7.55
N ASP A 30 -13.04 -14.95 7.88
CA ASP A 30 -12.62 -15.45 9.19
C ASP A 30 -11.15 -15.17 9.50
N ALA A 31 -10.26 -15.30 8.49
CA ALA A 31 -8.84 -15.00 8.65
C ALA A 31 -8.61 -13.51 8.92
N ILE A 32 -9.31 -12.63 8.18
CA ILE A 32 -9.27 -11.19 8.41
C ILE A 32 -9.81 -10.85 9.80
N ALA A 33 -10.95 -11.43 10.20
CA ALA A 33 -11.54 -11.19 11.52
C ALA A 33 -10.61 -11.64 12.66
N ALA A 34 -9.88 -12.73 12.47
CA ALA A 34 -8.87 -13.19 13.43
C ALA A 34 -7.70 -12.20 13.55
N LEU A 35 -7.24 -11.62 12.44
CA LEU A 35 -6.21 -10.57 12.44
C LEU A 35 -6.73 -9.28 13.10
N GLU A 36 -7.92 -8.79 12.71
CA GLU A 36 -8.59 -7.64 13.34
C GLU A 36 -8.63 -7.80 14.87
N LYS A 37 -9.01 -8.98 15.36
CA LYS A 37 -9.03 -9.31 16.79
C LYS A 37 -7.63 -9.32 17.42
N SER A 38 -6.64 -9.92 16.77
CA SER A 38 -5.28 -10.05 17.30
C SER A 38 -4.55 -8.70 17.44
N TYR A 39 -4.79 -7.78 16.50
CA TYR A 39 -4.18 -6.45 16.51
C TYR A 39 -5.09 -5.37 17.12
N GLY A 40 -6.33 -5.72 17.50
CA GLY A 40 -7.27 -4.79 18.12
C GLY A 40 -7.71 -3.66 17.16
N ILE A 41 -7.82 -3.96 15.87
CA ILE A 41 -8.14 -3.00 14.81
C ILE A 41 -9.41 -3.41 14.06
N ALA A 42 -10.13 -2.44 13.50
CA ALA A 42 -11.17 -2.67 12.52
C ALA A 42 -10.69 -2.17 11.15
N LEU A 43 -10.53 -3.09 10.19
CA LEU A 43 -10.04 -2.77 8.86
C LEU A 43 -11.15 -2.16 7.99
N PRO A 44 -10.85 -1.07 7.27
CA PRO A 44 -11.74 -0.52 6.26
C PRO A 44 -12.14 -1.55 5.19
N ALA A 45 -13.36 -1.43 4.66
CA ALA A 45 -13.94 -2.42 3.75
C ALA A 45 -13.14 -2.59 2.45
N ASP A 46 -12.54 -1.51 1.96
CA ASP A 46 -11.68 -1.50 0.77
C ASP A 46 -10.34 -2.21 1.02
N VAL A 47 -9.72 -2.03 2.19
CA VAL A 47 -8.53 -2.81 2.60
C VAL A 47 -8.86 -4.29 2.68
N LYS A 48 -9.99 -4.65 3.30
CA LYS A 48 -10.45 -6.06 3.33
C LYS A 48 -10.67 -6.61 1.92
N THR A 49 -11.26 -5.82 1.03
CA THR A 49 -11.48 -6.21 -0.37
C THR A 49 -10.15 -6.47 -1.10
N LEU A 50 -9.12 -5.66 -0.86
CA LEU A 50 -7.77 -5.88 -1.42
C LEU A 50 -7.18 -7.22 -0.95
N TYR A 51 -7.23 -7.50 0.35
CA TYR A 51 -6.67 -8.72 0.92
C TYR A 51 -7.51 -9.99 0.67
N GLN A 52 -8.81 -9.82 0.38
CA GLN A 52 -9.68 -10.86 -0.18
C GLN A 52 -9.46 -11.11 -1.67
N TRP A 53 -8.63 -10.31 -2.34
CA TRP A 53 -8.14 -10.60 -3.69
C TRP A 53 -6.79 -11.31 -3.64
N LYS A 54 -5.80 -10.77 -2.93
CA LYS A 54 -4.47 -11.40 -2.71
C LYS A 54 -3.89 -10.97 -1.37
N ASN A 55 -3.21 -11.89 -0.67
CA ASN A 55 -2.59 -11.60 0.61
C ASN A 55 -1.12 -11.14 0.49
N GLY A 56 -0.86 -10.11 -0.30
CA GLY A 56 0.52 -9.71 -0.56
C GLY A 56 1.30 -10.67 -1.47
N GLN A 57 2.59 -10.45 -1.53
CA GLN A 57 3.60 -11.31 -2.15
C GLN A 57 4.21 -12.26 -1.12
N ARG A 58 4.85 -13.33 -1.59
CA ARG A 58 5.73 -14.14 -0.75
C ARG A 58 6.90 -13.30 -0.21
N ASP A 59 7.32 -13.63 1.01
CA ASP A 59 8.42 -12.98 1.72
C ASP A 59 9.78 -13.16 1.02
N ASP A 60 9.95 -14.22 0.24
CA ASP A 60 11.14 -14.51 -0.54
C ASP A 60 11.10 -13.98 -1.98
N TYR A 61 10.11 -13.14 -2.34
CA TYR A 61 9.92 -12.61 -3.69
C TYR A 61 9.91 -11.07 -3.74
N TYR A 62 11.02 -10.50 -4.22
CA TYR A 62 11.32 -9.06 -4.11
C TYR A 62 11.03 -8.23 -5.37
N GLU A 63 10.38 -8.80 -6.39
CA GLU A 63 9.99 -7.99 -7.56
C GLU A 63 8.98 -6.91 -7.14
N ALA A 64 9.21 -5.67 -7.56
CA ALA A 64 8.39 -4.53 -7.15
C ALA A 64 6.96 -4.68 -7.67
N PHE A 65 5.97 -4.63 -6.78
CA PHE A 65 4.57 -4.52 -7.16
C PHE A 65 4.31 -3.17 -7.84
N VAL A 66 4.79 -2.09 -7.21
CA VAL A 66 4.58 -0.70 -7.62
C VAL A 66 5.60 0.21 -6.93
N ASN A 67 6.13 1.21 -7.63
CA ASN A 67 6.99 2.26 -7.04
C ASN A 67 8.14 1.70 -6.14
N ASN A 68 8.92 0.75 -6.65
CA ASN A 68 10.01 0.08 -5.93
C ASN A 68 9.55 -0.60 -4.62
N SER A 69 8.28 -0.99 -4.52
CA SER A 69 7.72 -1.60 -3.32
C SER A 69 7.01 -2.91 -3.64
N THR A 70 7.22 -3.93 -2.83
CA THR A 70 6.48 -5.20 -2.85
C THR A 70 5.16 -5.05 -2.08
N PHE A 71 4.16 -5.86 -2.42
CA PHE A 71 2.87 -5.87 -1.72
C PHE A 71 2.96 -6.72 -0.45
N LEU A 72 2.76 -6.13 0.72
CA LEU A 72 2.89 -6.80 2.01
C LEU A 72 1.75 -7.79 2.29
N PRO A 73 2.03 -8.97 2.89
CA PRO A 73 0.99 -9.75 3.58
C PRO A 73 0.32 -8.94 4.69
N LEU A 74 -0.99 -9.11 4.89
CA LEU A 74 -1.75 -8.30 5.86
C LEU A 74 -1.21 -8.43 7.29
N GLN A 75 -0.81 -9.64 7.68
CA GLN A 75 -0.25 -9.85 9.02
C GLN A 75 1.01 -9.01 9.23
N GLU A 76 1.93 -9.04 8.27
CA GLU A 76 3.18 -8.27 8.31
C GLU A 76 2.90 -6.76 8.31
N ALA A 77 1.98 -6.30 7.47
CA ALA A 77 1.52 -4.90 7.46
C ALA A 77 1.05 -4.43 8.86
N LEU A 78 0.29 -5.27 9.57
CA LEU A 78 -0.21 -4.96 10.91
C LEU A 78 0.87 -5.06 11.99
N GLU A 79 1.82 -5.98 11.86
CA GLU A 79 3.00 -6.07 12.74
C GLU A 79 3.85 -4.81 12.63
N ILE A 80 4.23 -4.42 11.42
CA ILE A 80 5.00 -3.19 11.16
C ILE A 80 4.24 -1.97 11.69
N ALA A 81 2.94 -1.85 11.41
CA ALA A 81 2.14 -0.73 11.92
C ALA A 81 2.18 -0.65 13.46
N LYS A 82 2.07 -1.79 14.14
CA LYS A 82 2.14 -1.87 15.60
C LYS A 82 3.51 -1.49 16.13
N GLU A 83 4.59 -1.99 15.51
CA GLU A 83 5.96 -1.69 15.89
C GLU A 83 6.28 -0.20 15.75
N LEU A 84 6.02 0.38 14.58
CA LEU A 84 6.25 1.80 14.32
C LEU A 84 5.38 2.71 15.20
N THR A 85 4.14 2.30 15.49
CA THR A 85 3.29 3.02 16.45
C THR A 85 3.87 2.99 17.86
N GLY A 86 4.53 1.90 18.25
CA GLY A 86 5.22 1.77 19.54
C GLY A 86 6.43 2.69 19.69
N MET A 87 6.98 3.21 18.58
CA MET A 87 8.10 4.15 18.58
C MET A 87 7.67 5.61 18.79
N ILE A 88 6.37 5.93 18.71
CA ILE A 88 5.85 7.28 18.95
C ILE A 88 6.15 7.72 20.39
N GLY A 89 6.80 8.89 20.52
CA GLY A 89 7.24 9.44 21.81
C GLY A 89 8.55 8.85 22.35
N TYR A 90 9.20 7.96 21.58
CA TYR A 90 10.55 7.47 21.82
C TYR A 90 11.44 7.84 20.64
N ASP A 91 11.50 7.00 19.61
CA ASP A 91 12.29 7.25 18.41
C ASP A 91 11.60 8.22 17.43
N PHE A 92 10.26 8.31 17.50
CA PHE A 92 9.46 9.26 16.72
C PHE A 92 8.94 10.39 17.61
N GLU A 93 9.76 11.44 17.75
CA GLU A 93 9.42 12.63 18.55
C GLU A 93 8.65 13.70 17.76
N ILE A 94 8.79 13.73 16.43
CA ILE A 94 8.11 14.67 15.55
C ILE A 94 6.65 14.21 15.33
N GLU A 95 5.69 15.12 15.54
CA GLU A 95 4.28 14.84 15.33
C GLU A 95 4.03 14.42 13.88
N ASN A 96 3.31 13.33 13.68
CA ASN A 96 3.05 12.73 12.36
C ASN A 96 4.31 12.31 11.60
N TRP A 97 5.46 12.12 12.28
CA TRP A 97 6.56 11.34 11.70
C TRP A 97 6.04 9.97 11.28
N TRP A 98 5.51 9.22 12.23
CA TRP A 98 4.60 8.11 12.01
C TRP A 98 3.25 8.44 12.66
N HIS A 99 2.15 7.85 12.17
CA HIS A 99 0.84 8.01 12.78
C HIS A 99 0.13 6.66 12.95
N ALA A 100 -0.50 6.46 14.11
CA ALA A 100 -1.16 5.19 14.48
C ALA A 100 -2.33 4.79 13.55
N ALA A 101 -2.82 5.73 12.74
CA ALA A 101 -3.88 5.46 11.75
C ALA A 101 -3.35 4.89 10.43
N TRP A 102 -2.03 4.75 10.27
CA TRP A 102 -1.40 4.29 9.03
C TRP A 102 -1.16 2.79 9.03
N ILE A 103 -1.53 2.14 7.93
CA ILE A 103 -1.28 0.72 7.67
C ILE A 103 -0.36 0.64 6.44
N PRO A 104 0.90 0.20 6.57
CA PRO A 104 1.79 0.04 5.43
C PRO A 104 1.29 -1.10 4.55
N LEU A 105 0.91 -0.81 3.31
CA LEU A 105 0.44 -1.84 2.37
C LEU A 105 1.55 -2.31 1.43
N PHE A 106 2.53 -1.44 1.17
CA PHE A 106 3.67 -1.75 0.32
C PHE A 106 4.95 -1.29 1.00
N HIS A 107 6.04 -2.03 0.83
CA HIS A 107 7.35 -1.70 1.39
C HIS A 107 8.46 -1.89 0.37
N ASN A 108 9.54 -1.11 0.47
CA ASN A 108 10.71 -1.24 -0.40
C ASN A 108 11.83 -2.11 0.21
N GLY A 109 11.59 -2.73 1.37
CA GLY A 109 12.60 -3.48 2.13
C GLY A 109 13.64 -2.62 2.86
N GLY A 110 13.61 -1.29 2.69
CA GLY A 110 14.53 -0.32 3.30
C GLY A 110 13.92 0.52 4.42
N GLY A 111 12.67 0.25 4.82
CA GLY A 111 11.95 1.02 5.84
C GLY A 111 11.03 2.12 5.28
N ASP A 112 10.90 2.23 3.96
CA ASP A 112 9.93 3.13 3.34
C ASP A 112 8.66 2.38 2.94
N TYR A 113 7.53 3.08 3.07
CA TYR A 113 6.22 2.46 2.92
C TYR A 113 5.28 3.30 2.06
N ILE A 114 4.37 2.62 1.37
CA ILE A 114 3.12 3.24 0.90
C ILE A 114 2.03 2.84 1.90
N CYS A 115 1.56 3.82 2.67
CA CYS A 115 0.61 3.62 3.75
C CYS A 115 -0.81 3.95 3.33
N TYR A 116 -1.74 3.10 3.74
CA TYR A 116 -3.15 3.42 3.80
C TYR A 116 -3.43 4.21 5.08
N ASP A 117 -4.05 5.38 4.95
CA ASP A 117 -4.36 6.24 6.08
C ASP A 117 -5.83 6.15 6.45
N THR A 118 -6.12 5.45 7.56
CA THR A 118 -7.48 5.27 8.06
C THR A 118 -8.07 6.54 8.68
N GLY A 119 -7.22 7.52 9.04
CA GLY A 119 -7.63 8.76 9.73
C GLY A 119 -7.77 9.96 8.79
N GLY A 120 -7.12 9.93 7.63
CA GLY A 120 -7.06 11.07 6.72
C GLY A 120 -6.20 12.21 7.27
N VAL A 121 -5.10 11.89 7.93
CA VAL A 121 -4.23 12.76 8.73
C VAL A 121 -3.93 14.10 8.04
N PHE A 122 -3.54 14.08 6.76
CA PHE A 122 -3.11 15.29 6.06
C PHE A 122 -4.17 16.00 5.23
N THR A 123 -5.20 15.30 4.74
CA THR A 123 -6.21 15.91 3.84
C THR A 123 -7.63 15.89 4.39
N GLY A 124 -7.83 15.31 5.57
CA GLY A 124 -9.15 15.01 6.14
C GLY A 124 -9.88 13.87 5.42
N LYS A 125 -9.29 13.28 4.37
CA LYS A 125 -9.90 12.19 3.60
C LYS A 125 -9.40 10.84 4.09
N GLN A 126 -10.26 10.10 4.78
CA GLN A 126 -9.99 8.71 5.17
C GLN A 126 -9.80 7.83 3.93
N GLY A 127 -8.86 6.90 4.04
CA GLY A 127 -8.48 5.96 3.00
C GLY A 127 -7.51 6.50 1.96
N GLN A 128 -6.99 7.72 2.14
CA GLN A 128 -5.92 8.26 1.30
C GLN A 128 -4.65 7.41 1.41
N LEU A 129 -3.83 7.41 0.36
CA LEU A 129 -2.56 6.71 0.33
C LEU A 129 -1.42 7.71 0.31
N LEU A 130 -0.42 7.50 1.17
CA LEU A 130 0.77 8.35 1.25
C LEU A 130 2.05 7.53 1.19
N LYS A 131 3.13 8.17 0.72
CA LYS A 131 4.49 7.68 0.90
C LYS A 131 5.01 8.14 2.26
N PHE A 132 5.55 7.19 3.01
CA PHE A 132 6.34 7.39 4.21
C PHE A 132 7.81 7.10 3.87
N TRP A 133 8.68 8.04 4.20
CA TRP A 133 10.12 7.92 4.10
C TRP A 133 10.69 7.87 5.52
N HIS A 134 11.56 6.89 5.79
CA HIS A 134 12.08 6.70 7.15
C HIS A 134 13.15 7.73 7.54
N ASP A 135 13.76 8.42 6.56
CA ASP A 135 14.85 9.37 6.73
C ASP A 135 14.51 10.80 6.26
N ASP A 136 13.30 11.00 5.73
CA ASP A 136 12.83 12.29 5.21
C ASP A 136 11.45 12.66 5.80
N GLY A 137 11.27 13.94 6.13
CA GLY A 137 10.03 14.49 6.70
C GLY A 137 8.88 14.67 5.71
N GLU A 138 9.08 14.44 4.41
CA GLU A 138 8.02 14.55 3.41
C GLU A 138 6.96 13.44 3.63
N ARG A 139 5.69 13.85 3.66
CA ARG A 139 4.52 12.96 3.70
C ARG A 139 3.69 13.21 2.45
N LYS A 140 4.07 12.55 1.36
CA LYS A 140 3.48 12.76 0.04
C LYS A 140 2.22 11.89 -0.11
N VAL A 141 1.04 12.51 -0.05
CA VAL A 141 -0.23 11.84 -0.36
C VAL A 141 -0.32 11.67 -1.87
N ILE A 142 -0.33 10.41 -2.34
CA ILE A 142 -0.26 10.05 -3.76
C ILE A 142 -1.59 9.67 -4.37
N ALA A 143 -2.58 9.29 -3.55
CA ALA A 143 -3.92 9.00 -4.05
C ALA A 143 -5.01 9.36 -3.02
N PRO A 144 -6.20 9.77 -3.49
CA PRO A 144 -7.34 10.08 -2.62
C PRO A 144 -7.98 8.86 -1.93
N GLY A 145 -7.57 7.64 -2.30
CA GLY A 145 -8.26 6.41 -1.95
C GLY A 145 -7.52 5.20 -2.51
N LEU A 146 -7.68 4.03 -1.89
CA LEU A 146 -7.09 2.78 -2.39
C LEU A 146 -7.58 2.43 -3.81
N GLU A 147 -8.86 2.64 -4.11
CA GLU A 147 -9.39 2.36 -5.45
C GLU A 147 -8.75 3.25 -6.52
N ALA A 148 -8.58 4.55 -6.22
CA ALA A 148 -7.93 5.48 -7.12
C ALA A 148 -6.46 5.10 -7.35
N PHE A 149 -5.77 4.62 -6.32
CA PHE A 149 -4.39 4.16 -6.48
C PHE A 149 -4.28 2.92 -7.37
N LEU A 150 -5.15 1.92 -7.18
CA LEU A 150 -5.18 0.74 -8.03
C LEU A 150 -5.57 1.08 -9.48
N GLN A 151 -6.40 2.11 -9.69
CA GLN A 151 -6.70 2.63 -11.02
C GLN A 151 -5.46 3.24 -11.69
N ILE A 152 -4.60 3.94 -10.95
CA ILE A 152 -3.32 4.44 -11.50
C ILE A 152 -2.44 3.26 -11.96
N ILE A 153 -2.38 2.19 -11.16
CA ILE A 153 -1.62 0.98 -11.53
C ILE A 153 -2.20 0.34 -12.79
N ASN A 154 -3.52 0.22 -12.91
CA ASN A 154 -4.15 -0.27 -14.13
C ASN A 154 -3.84 0.60 -15.34
N GLN A 155 -3.93 1.92 -15.19
CA GLN A 155 -3.63 2.87 -16.25
C GLN A 155 -2.16 2.74 -16.71
N TYR A 156 -1.22 2.53 -15.78
CA TYR A 156 0.17 2.25 -16.12
C TYR A 156 0.31 1.02 -17.03
N TYR A 157 -0.40 -0.08 -16.72
CA TYR A 157 -0.38 -1.29 -17.55
C TYR A 157 -1.08 -1.11 -18.91
N GLU A 158 -2.05 -0.22 -19.02
CA GLU A 158 -2.74 0.10 -20.27
C GLU A 158 -1.90 1.00 -21.19
N ASP A 159 -1.19 1.96 -20.61
CA ASP A 159 -0.46 2.99 -21.36
C ASP A 159 0.99 2.62 -21.68
N THR A 160 1.57 1.68 -20.93
CA THR A 160 2.99 1.33 -21.03
C THR A 160 3.17 0.02 -21.79
N ASP A 161 3.98 0.06 -22.86
CA ASP A 161 4.39 -1.16 -23.56
C ASP A 161 5.13 -2.09 -22.57
N PRO A 162 4.77 -3.39 -22.46
CA PRO A 162 5.45 -4.33 -21.57
C PRO A 162 6.98 -4.39 -21.76
N ALA A 163 7.49 -4.11 -22.96
CA ALA A 163 8.93 -4.05 -23.22
C ALA A 163 9.62 -2.82 -22.59
N ALA A 164 8.84 -1.84 -22.14
CA ALA A 164 9.30 -0.60 -21.52
C ALA A 164 9.10 -0.59 -19.99
N PHE A 165 8.61 -1.68 -19.38
CA PHE A 165 8.52 -1.75 -17.92
C PHE A 165 9.90 -1.62 -17.27
N ASP A 166 10.03 -0.66 -16.37
CA ASP A 166 11.20 -0.54 -15.51
C ASP A 166 11.08 -1.46 -14.28
N GLU A 167 12.21 -1.76 -13.64
CA GLU A 167 12.26 -2.68 -12.49
C GLU A 167 11.53 -2.15 -11.24
N PHE A 168 11.28 -0.85 -11.17
CA PHE A 168 10.62 -0.19 -10.06
C PHE A 168 9.11 -0.02 -10.28
N PHE A 169 8.60 -0.22 -11.50
CA PHE A 169 7.21 0.01 -11.86
C PHE A 169 6.76 1.40 -11.39
N THR A 170 7.50 2.42 -11.84
CA THR A 170 7.35 3.78 -11.34
C THR A 170 6.07 4.40 -11.91
N LEU A 171 5.18 4.83 -11.02
CA LEU A 171 3.99 5.57 -11.40
C LEU A 171 4.33 7.04 -11.60
N GLU A 172 4.26 7.49 -12.84
CA GLU A 172 4.52 8.89 -13.22
C GLU A 172 3.24 9.74 -13.25
N HIS A 173 2.08 9.09 -13.43
CA HIS A 173 0.79 9.77 -13.54
C HIS A 173 -0.01 9.66 -12.25
N TYR A 174 -0.41 10.79 -11.69
CA TYR A 174 -1.28 10.86 -10.52
C TYR A 174 -2.63 11.47 -10.88
N PRO A 175 -3.71 11.19 -10.12
CA PRO A 175 -4.99 11.82 -10.31
C PRO A 175 -4.90 13.33 -10.20
N GLU A 176 -5.83 14.06 -10.82
CA GLU A 176 -5.86 15.52 -10.74
C GLU A 176 -5.83 16.01 -9.27
N GLY A 177 -4.91 16.94 -8.98
CA GLY A 177 -4.70 17.46 -7.63
C GLY A 177 -3.83 16.59 -6.72
N TYR A 178 -3.18 15.55 -7.27
CA TYR A 178 -2.18 14.71 -6.60
C TYR A 178 -0.85 14.70 -7.39
N PRO A 179 0.28 14.44 -6.74
CA PRO A 179 0.43 14.23 -5.30
C PRO A 179 0.32 15.53 -4.49
N LYS A 180 -0.05 15.42 -3.22
CA LYS A 180 -0.03 16.53 -2.25
C LYS A 180 1.11 16.30 -1.27
N ALA A 181 2.10 17.20 -1.25
CA ALA A 181 3.24 17.11 -0.35
C ALA A 181 2.98 17.89 0.95
N PHE A 182 3.30 17.25 2.07
CA PHE A 182 3.32 17.82 3.40
C PHE A 182 4.71 17.56 4.00
N TYR A 183 5.15 18.37 4.94
CA TYR A 183 6.42 18.20 5.62
C TYR A 183 6.19 18.22 7.12
N VAL A 184 6.83 17.29 7.83
CA VAL A 184 6.87 17.26 9.29
C VAL A 184 8.32 17.53 9.72
N GLU A 185 8.48 18.46 10.66
CA GLU A 185 9.77 18.93 11.20
C GLU A 185 9.64 19.23 12.69
#